data_AF-A0A290Q436-F1
#
_entry.id   AF-A0A290Q436-F1
#
_cell.length_a   1.000
_cell.length_b   1.000
_cell.length_c   1.000
_cell.angle_alpha   90.00
_cell.angle_beta   90.00
_cell.angle_gamma   90.00
#
_symmetry.space_group_name_H-M   'P 1'
#
loop_
_entity.id
_entity.type
_entity.pdbx_description
1 polymer ?
#
loop_
_entity_poly.entity_id
_entity_poly.type
_entity_poly.pdbx_seq_one_letter_code
_entity_poly.pdbx_strand_id
1 'polypeptide(L)' 'MNKEQMVYKLKQLGHNQAKIAEIFIGNQEFHRAEIAQTKHIMYENFAELLEHWLEDEKEHIGA' A
#
# COMPACT_ATOMS: atom_id res chain seq x y z
N MET A 1 9.33 5.79 -13.69
CA MET A 1 8.90 4.63 -12.89
C MET A 1 7.73 4.00 -13.62
N ASN A 2 7.80 2.72 -13.98
CA ASN A 2 6.68 2.05 -14.64
C ASN A 2 5.59 1.68 -13.60
N LYS A 3 4.39 1.31 -14.05
CA LYS A 3 3.25 1.01 -13.18
C LYS A 3 3.54 -0.19 -12.26
N GLU A 4 4.27 -1.19 -12.72
CA GLU A 4 4.68 -2.35 -11.90
C GLU A 4 5.61 -1.95 -10.74
N GLN A 5 6.57 -1.05 -11.00
CA GLN A 5 7.43 -0.45 -9.98
C GLN A 5 6.63 0.39 -8.98
N MET A 6 5.56 1.05 -9.42
CA MET A 6 4.64 1.78 -8.52
C MET A 6 3.88 0.84 -7.59
N VAL A 7 3.32 -0.27 -8.11
CA VAL A 7 2.68 -1.30 -7.28
C VAL A 7 3.63 -1.81 -6.21
N TYR A 8 4.85 -2.20 -6.62
CA TYR A 8 5.87 -2.64 -5.68
C TYR A 8 6.15 -1.59 -4.59
N LYS A 9 6.26 -0.31 -4.97
CA LYS A 9 6.52 0.77 -4.03
C LYS A 9 5.35 0.99 -3.06
N LEU A 10 4.10 0.91 -3.54
CA LEU A 10 2.90 1.03 -2.71
C LEU A 10 2.84 -0.09 -1.66
N LYS A 11 3.09 -1.34 -2.07
CA LYS A 11 3.17 -2.49 -1.14
C LYS A 11 4.28 -2.29 -0.08
N GLN A 12 5.44 -1.78 -0.48
CA GLN A 12 6.51 -1.43 0.45
C GLN A 12 6.12 -0.31 1.42
N LEU A 13 5.41 0.71 0.96
CA LEU A 13 4.90 1.78 1.83
C LEU A 13 3.87 1.24 2.83
N GLY A 14 2.95 0.38 2.39
CA GLY A 14 2.00 -0.31 3.25
C GLY A 14 2.71 -1.10 4.36
N HIS A 15 3.70 -1.93 4.00
CA HIS A 15 4.50 -2.70 4.96
C HIS A 15 5.23 -1.81 5.98
N ASN A 16 5.79 -0.69 5.51
CA ASN A 16 6.46 0.27 6.40
C ASN A 16 5.47 0.90 7.40
N GLN A 17 4.25 1.22 6.97
CA GLN A 17 3.23 1.75 7.87
C GLN A 17 2.79 0.73 8.93
N ALA A 18 2.71 -0.55 8.58
CA ALA A 18 2.44 -1.61 9.55
C ALA A 18 3.51 -1.67 10.65
N LYS A 19 4.81 -1.67 10.26
CA LYS A 19 5.93 -1.60 11.22
C LYS A 19 5.92 -0.33 12.07
N ILE A 20 5.59 0.81 11.48
CA ILE A 20 5.47 2.08 12.21
C ILE A 20 4.35 1.98 13.25
N ALA A 21 3.22 1.36 12.92
CA ALA A 21 2.14 1.13 13.87
C ALA A 21 2.58 0.24 15.04
N GLU A 22 3.34 -0.83 14.79
CA GLU A 22 3.92 -1.69 15.83
C GLU A 22 4.82 -0.90 16.79
N ILE A 23 5.67 -0.01 16.26
CA ILE A 23 6.53 0.88 17.07
C ILE A 23 5.68 1.80 17.95
N PHE A 24 4.65 2.44 17.39
CA PHE A 24 3.77 3.33 18.15
C PHE A 24 2.99 2.58 19.24
N ILE A 25 2.52 1.35 18.97
CA ILE A 25 1.88 0.49 19.97
C ILE A 25 2.86 0.17 21.11
N GLY A 26 4.10 -0.20 20.77
CA GLY A 26 5.15 -0.45 21.76
C GLY A 26 5.46 0.75 22.65
N ASN A 27 5.32 1.96 22.11
CA ASN A 27 5.49 3.23 22.83
C ASN A 27 4.23 3.76 23.52
N GLN A 28 3.10 3.02 23.48
CA GLN A 28 1.78 3.46 23.97
C GLN A 28 1.23 4.72 23.27
N GLU A 29 1.70 5.02 22.06
CA GLU A 29 1.25 6.15 21.22
C GLU A 29 0.06 5.74 20.32
N PHE A 30 -1.04 5.29 20.91
CA PHE A 30 -2.15 4.64 20.19
C PHE A 30 -2.76 5.48 19.05
N HIS A 31 -2.95 6.78 19.26
CA HIS A 31 -3.47 7.65 18.20
C HIS A 31 -2.55 7.70 16.96
N ARG A 32 -1.24 7.64 17.17
CA ARG A 32 -0.27 7.58 16.06
C ARG A 32 -0.28 6.21 15.38
N ALA A 33 -0.49 5.14 16.15
CA ALA A 33 -0.66 3.79 15.61
C ALA A 33 -1.91 3.71 14.71
N GLU A 34 -3.04 4.29 15.11
CA GLU A 34 -4.27 4.34 14.29
C GLU A 34 -4.04 5.08 12.96
N ILE A 35 -3.31 6.20 12.99
CA ILE A 35 -2.95 6.93 11.77
C ILE A 35 -2.06 6.07 10.85
N ALA A 36 -1.07 5.37 11.41
CA ALA A 36 -0.21 4.48 10.64
C ALA A 36 -1.00 3.31 10.03
N GLN A 37 -1.91 2.69 10.78
CA GLN A 37 -2.81 1.65 10.26
C GLN A 37 -3.72 2.17 9.14
N THR A 38 -4.24 3.39 9.27
CA THR A 38 -5.04 4.02 8.21
C THR A 38 -4.22 4.21 6.94
N LYS A 39 -2.97 4.64 7.06
CA LYS A 39 -2.05 4.78 5.91
C LYS A 39 -1.67 3.43 5.32
N HIS A 40 -1.50 2.39 6.13
CA HIS A 40 -1.27 1.02 5.66
C HIS A 40 -2.40 0.58 4.72
N ILE A 41 -3.66 0.67 5.17
CA ILE A 41 -4.84 0.34 4.36
C ILE A 41 -4.91 1.18 3.08
N MET A 42 -4.63 2.49 3.18
CA MET A 42 -4.61 3.38 2.01
C MET A 42 -3.61 2.90 0.95
N TYR A 43 -2.39 2.51 1.35
CA TYR A 43 -1.38 2.03 0.41
C TYR A 43 -1.72 0.66 -0.18
N GLU A 44 -2.35 -0.24 0.58
CA GLU A 44 -2.83 -1.52 0.05
C GLU A 44 -3.94 -1.33 -0.98
N ASN A 45 -4.95 -0.52 -0.68
CA ASN A 45 -6.04 -0.23 -1.60
C ASN A 45 -5.54 0.41 -2.91
N PHE A 46 -4.57 1.32 -2.82
CA PHE A 46 -3.98 1.90 -4.03
C PHE A 46 -3.14 0.90 -4.82
N ALA A 47 -2.46 -0.03 -4.15
CA ALA A 47 -1.74 -1.09 -4.84
C ALA A 47 -2.71 -1.99 -5.62
N GLU A 48 -3.80 -2.43 -4.97
CA GLU A 48 -4.84 -3.27 -5.57
C GLU A 48 -5.51 -2.60 -6.79
N LEU A 49 -5.91 -1.33 -6.66
CA LEU A 49 -6.48 -0.57 -7.78
C LEU A 49 -5.52 -0.47 -8.98
N LEU A 50 -4.23 -0.30 -8.73
CA LEU A 50 -3.23 -0.21 -9.79
C LEU A 50 -2.91 -1.59 -10.39
N GLU A 51 -3.00 -2.66 -9.61
CA GLU A 51 -2.89 -4.04 -10.11
C GLU A 51 -4.04 -4.37 -11.06
N HIS A 52 -5.28 -4.06 -10.68
CA HIS A 52 -6.43 -4.24 -11.58
C HIS A 52 -6.32 -3.43 -12.85
N TRP A 53 -5.90 -2.15 -12.76
CA TRP A 53 -5.69 -1.35 -13.96
C TRP A 53 -4.61 -1.95 -14.88
N LEU A 54 -3.55 -2.53 -14.31
CA LEU A 54 -2.51 -3.22 -15.09
C LEU A 54 -3.01 -4.50 -15.75
N GLU A 55 -3.93 -5.22 -15.11
CA GLU A 55 -4.58 -6.42 -15.67
C GLU A 55 -5.46 -6.04 -16.86
N ASP A 56 -6.34 -5.05 -16.70
CA ASP A 56 -7.23 -4.55 -17.77
C ASP A 56 -6.44 -4.11 -19.02
N GLU A 57 -5.32 -3.39 -18.83
CA GLU A 57 -4.46 -2.96 -19.94
C GLU A 57 -3.84 -4.15 -20.68
N LYS A 58 -3.46 -5.22 -19.98
CA LYS A 58 -2.91 -6.43 -20.61
C LYS A 58 -3.97 -7.17 -21.40
N GLU A 59 -5.20 -7.24 -20.90
CA GLU A 59 -6.33 -7.86 -21.60
C GLU A 59 -6.71 -7.08 -22.86
N HIS A 60 -6.66 -5.75 -22.83
CA HIS A 60 -6.97 -4.91 -24.00
C HIS A 60 -5.87 -4.84 -25.07
N ILE A 61 -4.60 -5.06 -24.72
CA ILE A 61 -3.50 -5.14 -25.69
C ILE A 61 -3.43 -6.53 -26.36
N GLY A 62 -4.03 -7.55 -25.73
CA GLY A 62 -4.10 -8.92 -26.24
C GLY A 62 -5.29 -9.23 -27.16
N ALA A 63 -6.19 -8.27 -27.39
CA ALA A 63 -7.38 -8.38 -28.25
C ALA A 63 -7.17 -7.64 -29.59
#